data_AF-A0A928GLT3-F1
#
_entry.id   AF-A0A928GLT3-F1
#
_cell.length_a   1.000
_cell.length_b   1.000
_cell.length_c   1.000
_cell.angle_alpha   90.00
_cell.angle_beta   90.00
_cell.angle_gamma   90.00
#
_symmetry.space_group_name_H-M   'P 1'
#
loop_
_entity.id
_entity.type
_entity.pdbx_description
1 polymer ?
#
loop_
_entity_poly.entity_id
_entity_poly.type
_entity_poly.pdbx_seq_one_letter_code
_entity_poly.pdbx_strand_id
1 'polypeptide(L)'
;MKKIWNWLKESNRWQHLLIGAMIGLLFDNLIGTSICAMLVASALEYKDKTYGGKWDLWDLTLTIVPALVINSLKLLALLWIG
;
A
#
# COMPACT_ATOMS: atom_id res chain seq x y z
N MET A 1 -8.07 20.45 -2.52
CA MET A 1 -7.84 19.71 -1.24
C MET A 1 -9.05 18.85 -0.83
N LYS A 2 -10.26 19.42 -0.63
CA LYS A 2 -11.46 18.64 -0.23
C LYS A 2 -11.76 17.44 -1.16
N LYS A 3 -11.57 17.60 -2.47
CA LYS A 3 -11.79 16.54 -3.47
C LYS A 3 -10.86 15.32 -3.29
N ILE A 4 -9.57 15.55 -3.05
CA ILE A 4 -8.58 14.47 -2.83
C ILE A 4 -8.86 13.76 -1.52
N TRP A 5 -9.15 14.53 -0.46
CA TRP A 5 -9.47 13.96 0.84
C TRP A 5 -10.75 13.11 0.83
N ASN A 6 -11.78 13.56 0.11
CA ASN A 6 -13.00 12.78 -0.07
C ASN A 6 -12.72 11.51 -0.87
N TRP A 7 -11.89 11.59 -1.91
CA TRP A 7 -11.46 10.42 -2.68
C TRP A 7 -10.67 9.41 -1.83
N LEU A 8 -9.81 9.86 -0.91
CA LEU A 8 -9.09 8.99 0.03
C LEU A 8 -9.97 8.36 1.11
N LYS A 9 -11.13 8.97 1.40
CA LYS A 9 -12.11 8.42 2.35
C LYS A 9 -13.04 7.40 1.71
N GLU A 10 -13.27 7.51 0.41
CA GLU A 10 -13.97 6.49 -0.36
C GLU A 10 -13.20 5.16 -0.25
N SER A 11 -13.95 4.08 -0.01
CA SER A 11 -13.46 2.72 0.28
C SER A 11 -12.34 2.60 1.32
N ASN A 12 -12.15 3.59 2.20
CA ASN A 12 -11.03 3.63 3.14
C ASN A 12 -9.64 3.62 2.48
N ARG A 13 -9.50 4.17 1.26
CA ARG A 13 -8.23 4.28 0.51
C ARG A 13 -7.03 4.80 1.29
N TRP A 14 -7.26 5.69 2.26
CA TRP A 14 -6.20 6.17 3.16
C TRP A 14 -5.55 5.02 3.98
N GLN A 15 -6.31 3.98 4.33
CA GLN A 15 -5.80 2.79 5.03
C GLN A 15 -4.93 1.94 4.10
N HIS A 16 -5.32 1.79 2.83
CA HIS A 16 -4.52 1.09 1.81
C HIS A 16 -3.16 1.76 1.64
N LEU A 17 -3.15 3.09 1.54
CA LEU A 17 -1.93 3.89 1.45
C LEU A 17 -1.03 3.72 2.67
N LEU A 18 -1.61 3.81 3.88
CA LEU A 18 -0.88 3.68 5.14
C LEU A 18 -0.29 2.27 5.31
N ILE A 19 -1.08 1.24 5.04
CA ILE A 19 -0.64 -0.15 5.17
C ILE A 19 0.45 -0.46 4.13
N GLY A 20 0.28 0.00 2.89
CA GLY A 20 1.32 -0.10 1.87
C GLY A 20 2.63 0.54 2.34
N ALA A 21 2.56 1.75 2.91
CA ALA A 21 3.73 2.42 3.45
C ALA A 21 4.43 1.64 4.57
N MET A 22 3.67 1.04 5.49
CA MET A 22 4.21 0.20 6.56
C MET A 22 4.92 -1.04 6.02
N ILE A 23 4.34 -1.73 5.02
CA ILE A 23 4.97 -2.89 4.37
C ILE A 23 6.34 -2.50 3.78
N GLY A 24 6.43 -1.35 3.11
CA GLY A 24 7.68 -0.87 2.53
C GLY A 24 8.80 -0.65 3.54
N LEU A 25 8.47 -0.26 4.78
CA LEU A 25 9.43 -0.09 5.87
C LEU A 25 9.89 -1.43 6.47
N LEU A 26 8.98 -2.39 6.62
CA LEU A 26 9.20 -3.63 7.39
C LEU A 26 10.09 -4.68 6.71
N PHE A 27 10.18 -4.68 5.37
CA PHE A 27 10.92 -5.70 4.62
C PHE A 27 12.25 -5.18 4.10
N ASP A 28 13.32 -5.97 4.11
CA ASP A 28 14.66 -5.53 3.63
C ASP A 28 14.97 -5.91 2.18
N ASN A 29 13.97 -6.35 1.42
CA ASN A 29 14.13 -6.64 0.00
C ASN A 29 12.82 -6.44 -0.77
N LEU A 30 12.97 -6.19 -2.08
CA LEU A 30 11.85 -5.91 -2.98
C LEU A 30 10.95 -7.13 -3.21
N ILE A 31 11.49 -8.36 -3.19
CA ILE A 31 10.71 -9.57 -3.45
C ILE A 31 9.71 -9.82 -2.31
N GLY A 32 10.18 -9.79 -1.07
CA GLY A 32 9.35 -9.93 0.13
C GLY A 32 8.33 -8.80 0.24
N THR A 33 8.75 -7.57 -0.03
CA THR A 33 7.84 -6.41 -0.11
C THR A 33 6.73 -6.64 -1.14
N SER A 34 7.07 -7.11 -2.34
CA SER A 34 6.11 -7.32 -3.43
C SER A 34 5.08 -8.39 -3.08
N ILE A 35 5.53 -9.56 -2.61
CA ILE A 35 4.65 -10.67 -2.26
C ILE A 35 3.73 -10.26 -1.10
N CYS A 36 4.29 -9.65 -0.05
CA CYS A 36 3.51 -9.20 1.10
C CYS A 36 2.51 -8.12 0.69
N ALA A 37 2.93 -7.13 -0.09
CA ALA A 37 2.03 -6.08 -0.58
C ALA A 37 0.89 -6.64 -1.42
N MET A 38 1.13 -7.58 -2.33
CA MET A 38 0.07 -8.21 -3.12
C MET A 38 -0.94 -8.99 -2.25
N LEU A 39 -0.45 -9.77 -1.30
CA LEU A 39 -1.31 -10.56 -0.40
C LEU A 39 -2.15 -9.65 0.51
N VAL A 40 -1.52 -8.66 1.14
CA VAL A 40 -2.19 -7.72 2.03
C VAL A 40 -3.15 -6.82 1.26
N ALA A 41 -2.78 -6.32 0.08
CA ALA A 41 -3.67 -5.56 -0.79
C ALA A 41 -4.92 -6.36 -1.14
N SER A 42 -4.75 -7.63 -1.53
CA SER A 42 -5.86 -8.53 -1.85
C SER A 42 -6.75 -8.81 -0.63
N ALA A 43 -6.16 -8.93 0.57
CA ALA A 43 -6.90 -9.15 1.81
C ALA A 43 -7.69 -7.90 2.24
N LEU A 44 -7.11 -6.70 2.08
CA LEU A 44 -7.81 -5.44 2.33
C LEU A 44 -8.97 -5.26 1.35
N GLU A 45 -8.74 -5.53 0.07
CA GLU A 45 -9.78 -5.45 -0.94
C GLU A 45 -10.91 -6.45 -0.69
N TYR A 46 -10.56 -7.66 -0.29
CA TYR A 46 -11.55 -8.66 0.14
C TYR A 46 -12.35 -8.16 1.35
N LYS A 47 -11.69 -7.58 2.35
CA LYS A 47 -12.33 -6.97 3.52
C LYS A 47 -13.31 -5.88 3.07
N ASP A 48 -12.91 -4.92 2.25
CA ASP A 48 -13.80 -3.84 1.81
C ASP A 48 -14.99 -4.38 1.00
N LYS A 49 -14.80 -5.41 0.17
CA LYS A 49 -15.89 -6.13 -0.49
C LYS A 49 -16.88 -6.77 0.50
N THR A 50 -16.41 -7.38 1.59
CA THR A 50 -17.29 -8.00 2.60
C THR A 50 -18.13 -6.98 3.38
N TYR A 51 -17.69 -5.73 3.48
CA TYR A 51 -18.44 -4.62 4.09
C TYR A 51 -19.36 -3.90 3.10
N GLY A 52 -19.61 -4.48 1.92
CA GLY A 52 -20.51 -3.94 0.90
C GLY A 52 -19.82 -3.03 -0.13
N GLY A 53 -18.49 -2.92 -0.08
CA GLY A 53 -17.68 -2.29 -1.12
C GLY A 53 -17.69 -3.06 -2.44
N LYS A 54 -17.29 -2.40 -3.51
CA LYS A 54 -17.03 -3.04 -4.81
C LYS A 54 -15.54 -3.27 -4.95
N TRP A 55 -15.17 -4.27 -5.76
CA TRP A 55 -13.77 -4.51 -6.08
C TRP A 55 -13.19 -3.28 -6.79
N ASP A 56 -12.20 -2.62 -6.20
CA ASP A 56 -11.53 -1.42 -6.69
C ASP A 56 -10.04 -1.71 -6.97
N LEU A 57 -9.65 -1.54 -8.23
CA LEU A 57 -8.24 -1.68 -8.61
C LEU A 57 -7.37 -0.57 -8.02
N TRP A 58 -7.96 0.60 -7.70
CA TRP A 58 -7.23 1.68 -7.05
C TRP A 58 -6.77 1.29 -5.65
N ASP A 59 -7.56 0.54 -4.92
CA ASP A 59 -7.27 0.11 -3.54
C ASP A 59 -6.09 -0.89 -3.51
N LEU A 60 -6.01 -1.77 -4.51
CA LEU A 60 -4.83 -2.62 -4.74
C LEU A 60 -3.58 -1.78 -5.03
N THR A 61 -3.66 -0.87 -6.00
CA THR A 61 -2.51 -0.04 -6.40
C THR A 61 -2.04 0.88 -5.28
N LEU A 62 -2.96 1.42 -4.49
CA LEU A 62 -2.67 2.25 -3.33
C LEU A 62 -2.01 1.50 -2.19
N THR A 63 -2.04 0.17 -2.18
CA THR A 63 -1.27 -0.63 -1.22
C THR A 63 0.10 -1.01 -1.82
N ILE A 64 0.14 -1.46 -3.07
CA ILE A 64 1.36 -1.98 -3.71
C ILE A 64 2.37 -0.87 -4.02
N VAL A 65 1.92 0.23 -4.60
CA VAL A 65 2.84 1.30 -5.05
C VAL A 65 3.58 1.94 -3.88
N PRO A 66 2.92 2.37 -2.77
CA PRO A 66 3.64 2.93 -1.64
C PRO A 66 4.61 1.93 -1.00
N ALA A 67 4.25 0.65 -0.94
CA ALA A 67 5.15 -0.37 -0.40
C ALA A 67 6.46 -0.44 -1.19
N LEU A 68 6.37 -0.49 -2.52
CA LEU A 68 7.54 -0.55 -3.39
C LEU A 68 8.35 0.75 -3.37
N VAL A 69 7.68 1.90 -3.40
CA VAL A 69 8.35 3.22 -3.36
C VAL A 69 9.11 3.39 -2.06
N ILE A 70 8.47 3.14 -0.91
CA ILE A 70 9.12 3.29 0.39
C ILE A 70 10.25 2.28 0.56
N ASN A 71 10.07 1.04 0.14
CA ASN A 71 11.13 0.05 0.22
C ASN A 71 12.34 0.45 -0.63
N SER A 72 12.11 0.92 -1.85
CA SER A 72 13.16 1.38 -2.76
C SER A 72 13.92 2.57 -2.16
N LEU A 73 13.20 3.56 -1.61
CA LEU A 73 13.81 4.71 -0.94
C LEU A 73 14.62 4.30 0.30
N LYS A 74 14.10 3.36 1.10
CA LYS A 74 14.81 2.80 2.25
C LYS A 74 16.11 2.14 1.82
N LEU A 75 16.07 1.28 0.80
CA LEU A 75 17.26 0.58 0.29
C LEU A 75 18.29 1.56 -0.28
N LEU A 76 17.85 2.58 -1.03
CA LEU A 76 18.73 3.63 -1.52
C LEU A 76 19.38 4.44 -0.39
N ALA A 77 18.63 4.75 0.67
CA ALA A 77 19.17 5.44 1.84
C ALA A 77 20.21 4.57 2.57
N LEU A 78 19.97 3.26 2.71
CA LEU A 78 20.93 2.33 3.30
C LEU A 78 22.22 2.22 2.47
N LEU A 79 22.11 2.18 1.14
CA LEU A 79 23.27 2.19 0.23
C LEU A 79 24.08 3.49 0.29
N TRP A 80 23.45 4.61 0.67
CA TRP A 80 24.14 5.89 0.79
C TRP A 80 24.89 6.05 2.12
N ILE A 81 24.47 5.33 3.16
CA ILE A 81 25.05 5.42 4.51
C ILE A 81 26.09 4.32 4.76
N GLY A 82 26.03 3.19 4.05
CA GLY A 82 26.98 2.07 4.17
C GLY A 82 28.12 2.13 3.17
#